data_AF-A0A7S2PH69-F1
#
_entry.id   AF-A0A7S2PH69-F1
#
_cell.length_a   1.000
_cell.length_b   1.000
_cell.length_c   1.000
_cell.angle_alpha   90.00
_cell.angle_beta   90.00
_cell.angle_gamma   90.00
#
_symmetry.space_group_name_H-M   'P 1'
#
loop_
_entity.id
_entity.type
_entity.pdbx_description
1 polymer ?
#
loop_
_entity_poly.entity_id
_entity_poly.type
_entity_poly.pdbx_seq_one_letter_code
_entity_poly.pdbx_strand_id
1 'polypeptide(L)'
;MKHIIVSNNNPTKEELIRLIGLKTLFARQLPKMPRDYIVRLVFDRRHTSLCLLEDNGKKNGDEDIIGGICYRAYPDMKFAEIAFCAVSGNHQVKGYGTKLMNLVKGYVATQGIEYFITYADNYAIGYFKKQGFSKSIAMPKTRYQGLIKDYDGGTPMECYIHPNLDYTRIPEMIAAQRDFILEQVRKKSKSHVRYPPLQNSAADMNATSVHGHVVSSRNSEAAARAMAIPGVMEAGWTMADLQLATGAQKDADRQRNHLKSELLAIIRKTEEQQFAWPFREPVDTQEVPDYLTVIKNPIDLSTIEKQIRKGDHYTTKSMLLADLMLMVNNCKTYNDPSSPYYEAAVSLQEFVQPLFPPATKS
;
A
#
# COMPACT_ATOMS: atom_id res chain seq x y z
N MET A 1 -18.05 -33.10 10.65
CA MET A 1 -17.60 -32.96 9.24
C MET A 1 -16.36 -33.80 9.05
N LYS A 2 -16.44 -34.76 8.14
CA LYS A 2 -15.47 -35.85 7.96
C LYS A 2 -14.60 -35.55 6.76
N HIS A 3 -13.39 -36.09 6.74
CA HIS A 3 -12.54 -36.06 5.55
C HIS A 3 -11.98 -37.46 5.31
N ILE A 4 -11.64 -37.74 4.06
CA ILE A 4 -11.03 -39.01 3.66
C ILE A 4 -10.01 -38.77 2.56
N ILE A 5 -8.92 -39.53 2.61
CA ILE A 5 -7.97 -39.64 1.51
C ILE A 5 -8.36 -40.85 0.67
N VAL A 6 -8.55 -40.65 -0.62
CA VAL A 6 -8.85 -41.70 -1.58
C VAL A 6 -7.67 -41.86 -2.52
N SER A 7 -7.02 -43.02 -2.45
CA SER A 7 -6.03 -43.45 -3.45
C SER A 7 -6.73 -44.08 -4.63
N ASN A 8 -6.36 -43.70 -5.85
CA ASN A 8 -6.94 -44.27 -7.06
C ASN A 8 -6.34 -45.65 -7.42
N ASN A 9 -5.37 -46.14 -6.65
CA ASN A 9 -4.79 -47.46 -6.85
C ASN A 9 -5.65 -48.53 -6.16
N ASN A 10 -6.50 -49.19 -6.95
CA ASN A 10 -7.49 -50.19 -6.49
C ASN A 10 -8.54 -49.65 -5.50
N PRO A 11 -9.34 -48.65 -5.91
CA PRO A 11 -10.35 -48.07 -5.03
C PRO A 11 -11.48 -49.06 -4.74
N THR A 12 -11.98 -49.03 -3.52
CA THR A 12 -13.22 -49.69 -3.14
C THR A 12 -14.43 -49.08 -3.87
N LYS A 13 -15.56 -49.79 -3.86
CA LYS A 13 -16.81 -49.27 -4.45
C LYS A 13 -17.23 -47.93 -3.86
N GLU A 14 -17.07 -47.75 -2.54
CA GLU A 14 -17.41 -46.51 -1.83
C GLU A 14 -16.47 -45.37 -2.21
N GLU A 15 -15.17 -45.63 -2.31
CA GLU A 15 -14.18 -44.66 -2.79
C GLU A 15 -14.45 -44.23 -4.23
N LEU A 16 -14.86 -45.17 -5.10
CA LEU A 16 -15.22 -44.84 -6.47
C LEU A 16 -16.43 -43.90 -6.54
N ILE A 17 -17.45 -44.12 -5.70
CA ILE A 17 -18.61 -43.21 -5.59
C ILE A 17 -18.15 -41.80 -5.16
N ARG A 18 -17.23 -41.72 -4.19
CA ARG A 18 -16.65 -40.44 -3.75
C ARG A 18 -15.87 -39.75 -4.87
N LEU A 19 -15.09 -40.48 -5.67
CA LEU A 19 -14.37 -39.94 -6.84
C LEU A 19 -15.34 -39.43 -7.92
N ILE A 20 -16.47 -40.10 -8.14
CA ILE A 20 -17.53 -39.62 -9.05
C ILE A 20 -18.12 -38.30 -8.54
N GLY A 21 -18.37 -38.19 -7.23
CA GLY A 21 -18.82 -36.94 -6.60
C GLY A 21 -17.80 -35.81 -6.77
N LEU A 22 -16.51 -36.10 -6.54
CA LEU A 22 -15.39 -35.18 -6.72
C LEU A 22 -15.23 -34.70 -8.17
N LYS A 23 -15.28 -35.62 -9.14
CA LYS A 23 -15.30 -35.28 -10.57
C LYS A 23 -16.43 -34.30 -10.86
N THR A 24 -17.63 -34.59 -10.38
CA THR A 24 -18.81 -33.75 -10.62
C THR A 24 -18.64 -32.37 -9.99
N LEU A 25 -18.08 -32.30 -8.78
CA LEU A 25 -17.73 -31.05 -8.12
C LEU A 25 -16.74 -30.24 -8.96
N PHE A 26 -15.61 -30.82 -9.36
CA PHE A 26 -14.58 -30.14 -10.15
C PHE A 26 -15.12 -29.65 -11.49
N ALA A 27 -15.87 -30.48 -12.21
CA ALA A 27 -16.47 -30.10 -13.49
C ALA A 27 -17.43 -28.91 -13.38
N ARG A 28 -18.09 -28.74 -12.22
CA ARG A 28 -18.97 -27.60 -11.94
C ARG A 28 -18.20 -26.35 -11.51
N GLN A 29 -17.16 -26.51 -10.69
CA GLN A 29 -16.41 -25.38 -10.11
C GLN A 29 -15.25 -24.88 -10.99
N LEU A 30 -14.81 -25.67 -11.96
CA LEU A 30 -13.71 -25.36 -12.87
C LEU A 30 -14.21 -25.37 -14.33
N PRO A 31 -15.05 -24.41 -14.75
CA PRO A 31 -15.71 -24.44 -16.07
C PRO A 31 -14.74 -24.32 -17.25
N LYS A 32 -13.54 -23.76 -17.03
CA LYS A 32 -12.48 -23.67 -18.06
C LYS A 32 -11.74 -24.99 -18.29
N MET A 33 -11.92 -25.98 -17.40
CA MET A 33 -11.26 -27.28 -17.52
C MET A 33 -12.16 -28.26 -18.30
N PRO A 34 -11.65 -28.90 -19.37
CA PRO A 34 -12.44 -29.87 -20.12
C PRO A 34 -12.89 -31.04 -19.24
N ARG A 35 -14.16 -31.47 -19.39
CA ARG A 35 -14.74 -32.53 -18.53
C ARG A 35 -13.98 -33.85 -18.65
N ASP A 36 -13.59 -34.23 -19.86
CA ASP A 36 -12.84 -35.47 -20.10
C ASP A 36 -11.44 -35.40 -19.48
N TYR A 37 -10.84 -34.20 -19.44
CA TYR A 37 -9.57 -33.97 -18.78
C TYR A 37 -9.68 -34.19 -17.27
N ILE A 38 -10.72 -33.64 -16.64
CA ILE A 38 -11.01 -33.83 -15.22
C ILE A 38 -11.20 -35.32 -14.91
N VAL A 39 -12.04 -36.01 -15.68
CA VAL A 39 -12.28 -37.45 -15.52
C VAL A 39 -10.96 -38.22 -15.60
N ARG A 40 -10.16 -37.97 -16.63
CA ARG A 40 -8.93 -38.70 -16.87
C ARG A 40 -7.95 -38.59 -15.69
N LEU A 41 -7.82 -37.41 -15.08
CA LEU A 41 -6.91 -37.23 -13.93
C LEU A 41 -7.52 -37.69 -12.60
N VAL A 42 -8.80 -37.40 -12.35
CA VAL A 42 -9.48 -37.81 -11.10
C VAL A 42 -9.51 -39.33 -10.93
N PHE A 43 -9.51 -40.10 -12.03
CA PHE A 43 -9.47 -41.56 -12.00
C PHE A 43 -8.10 -42.17 -12.40
N ASP A 44 -7.06 -41.35 -12.63
CA ASP A 44 -5.72 -41.87 -12.91
C ASP A 44 -5.14 -42.50 -11.63
N ARG A 45 -4.63 -43.74 -11.73
CA ARG A 45 -4.11 -44.52 -10.59
C ARG A 45 -2.97 -43.85 -9.82
N ARG A 46 -2.28 -42.89 -10.44
CA ARG A 46 -1.17 -42.13 -9.84
C ARG A 46 -1.65 -40.91 -9.06
N HIS A 47 -2.93 -40.56 -9.16
CA HIS A 47 -3.51 -39.46 -8.42
C HIS A 47 -4.15 -39.94 -7.13
N THR A 48 -4.18 -39.02 -6.16
CA THR A 48 -4.81 -39.20 -4.87
C THR A 48 -5.69 -37.97 -4.63
N SER A 49 -6.84 -38.18 -3.98
CA SER A 49 -7.78 -37.11 -3.70
C SER A 49 -8.10 -37.02 -2.22
N LEU A 50 -8.05 -35.82 -1.64
CA LEU A 50 -8.67 -35.54 -0.34
C LEU A 50 -10.10 -35.06 -0.56
N CYS A 51 -11.06 -35.76 0.04
CA CYS A 51 -12.48 -35.43 0.01
C CYS A 51 -12.91 -34.83 1.34
N LEU A 52 -13.66 -33.73 1.30
CA LEU A 52 -14.38 -33.20 2.45
C LEU A 52 -15.86 -33.56 2.34
N LEU A 53 -16.37 -34.15 3.43
CA LEU A 53 -17.67 -34.78 3.49
C LEU A 53 -18.54 -34.09 4.53
N GLU A 54 -19.77 -33.77 4.13
CA GLU A 54 -20.82 -33.28 5.01
C GLU A 54 -21.89 -34.36 5.19
N ASP A 55 -22.26 -34.60 6.45
CA ASP A 55 -23.37 -35.50 6.76
C ASP A 55 -24.67 -34.74 6.55
N ASN A 56 -25.53 -35.28 5.70
CA ASN A 56 -26.81 -34.69 5.34
C ASN A 56 -27.97 -35.17 6.21
N GLY A 57 -27.73 -36.03 7.21
CA GLY A 57 -28.79 -36.57 8.07
C GLY A 57 -29.84 -37.41 7.31
N LYS A 58 -29.55 -37.81 6.07
CA LYS A 58 -30.40 -38.69 5.28
C LYS A 58 -30.36 -40.09 5.89
N LYS A 59 -31.53 -40.76 5.95
CA LYS A 59 -31.74 -42.08 6.59
C LYS A 59 -30.79 -43.21 6.12
N ASN A 60 -30.11 -43.04 4.98
CA ASN A 60 -29.19 -44.03 4.42
C ASN A 60 -27.70 -43.76 4.72
N GLY A 61 -27.36 -42.69 5.46
CA GLY A 61 -25.96 -42.36 5.76
C GLY A 61 -25.15 -41.85 4.57
N ASP A 62 -25.81 -41.37 3.50
CA ASP A 62 -25.14 -40.80 2.34
C ASP A 62 -24.47 -39.46 2.70
N GLU A 63 -23.16 -39.41 2.50
CA GLU A 63 -22.30 -38.25 2.73
C GLU A 63 -22.14 -37.43 1.44
N ASP A 64 -22.36 -36.12 1.51
CA ASP A 64 -22.17 -35.23 0.34
C ASP A 64 -20.73 -34.75 0.23
N ILE A 65 -20.20 -34.75 -1.00
CA ILE A 65 -18.89 -34.15 -1.32
C ILE A 65 -19.04 -32.63 -1.41
N ILE A 66 -18.53 -31.92 -0.41
CA ILE A 66 -18.59 -30.45 -0.35
C ILE A 66 -17.30 -29.77 -0.82
N GLY A 67 -16.20 -30.52 -0.93
CA GLY A 67 -14.91 -29.98 -1.35
C GLY A 67 -13.87 -31.07 -1.57
N GLY A 68 -12.78 -30.73 -2.26
CA GLY A 68 -11.62 -31.59 -2.30
C GLY A 68 -10.46 -31.10 -3.13
N ILE A 69 -9.35 -31.82 -3.00
CA ILE A 69 -8.08 -31.56 -3.66
C ILE A 69 -7.62 -32.87 -4.31
N CYS A 70 -7.37 -32.85 -5.61
CA CYS A 70 -6.77 -33.95 -6.36
C CYS A 70 -5.32 -33.59 -6.67
N TYR A 71 -4.40 -34.47 -6.31
CA TYR A 71 -2.97 -34.25 -6.48
C TYR A 71 -2.25 -35.52 -6.94
N ARG A 72 -1.05 -35.36 -7.48
CA ARG A 72 -0.14 -36.45 -7.83
C ARG A 72 1.17 -36.27 -7.08
N ALA A 73 1.55 -37.28 -6.29
CA ALA A 73 2.80 -37.26 -5.54
C ALA A 73 3.96 -37.85 -6.36
N TYR A 74 5.16 -37.31 -6.14
CA TYR A 74 6.44 -37.79 -6.66
C TYR A 74 7.39 -38.02 -5.47
N PRO A 75 7.28 -39.16 -4.75
CA PRO A 75 8.01 -39.39 -3.51
C PRO A 75 9.53 -39.27 -3.66
N ASP A 76 10.10 -39.83 -4.74
CA ASP A 76 11.54 -39.77 -5.02
C ASP A 76 12.05 -38.34 -5.19
N MET A 77 11.20 -37.47 -5.73
CA MET A 77 11.48 -36.05 -5.95
C MET A 77 10.99 -35.16 -4.80
N LYS A 78 10.35 -35.75 -3.78
CA LYS A 78 9.80 -35.09 -2.59
C LYS A 78 8.88 -33.91 -2.87
N PHE A 79 8.09 -33.97 -3.95
CA PHE A 79 7.07 -32.96 -4.24
C PHE A 79 5.77 -33.59 -4.72
N ALA A 80 4.70 -32.82 -4.69
CA ALA A 80 3.42 -33.19 -5.26
C ALA A 80 2.84 -32.07 -6.13
N GLU A 81 2.17 -32.45 -7.21
CA GLU A 81 1.44 -31.55 -8.11
C GLU A 81 -0.03 -31.52 -7.72
N ILE A 82 -0.58 -30.35 -7.36
CA ILE A 82 -2.02 -30.18 -7.18
C ILE A 82 -2.65 -29.95 -8.56
N ALA A 83 -3.40 -30.95 -9.02
CA ALA A 83 -4.12 -30.91 -10.29
C ALA A 83 -5.44 -30.14 -10.18
N PHE A 84 -6.23 -30.41 -9.13
CA PHE A 84 -7.51 -29.73 -8.91
C PHE A 84 -7.71 -29.38 -7.44
N CYS A 85 -8.34 -28.24 -7.18
CA CYS A 85 -8.73 -27.81 -5.85
C CYS A 85 -10.06 -27.03 -5.96
N ALA A 86 -11.12 -27.51 -5.31
CA ALA A 86 -12.42 -26.84 -5.37
C ALA A 86 -13.26 -27.09 -4.11
N VAL A 87 -14.17 -26.14 -3.84
CA VAL A 87 -15.21 -26.23 -2.83
C VAL A 87 -16.54 -25.90 -3.48
N SER A 88 -17.60 -26.61 -3.08
CA SER A 88 -18.97 -26.38 -3.55
C SER A 88 -19.39 -24.93 -3.32
N GLY A 89 -20.10 -24.32 -4.27
CA GLY A 89 -20.48 -22.90 -4.22
C GLY A 89 -21.18 -22.50 -2.92
N ASN A 90 -22.11 -23.33 -2.42
CA ASN A 90 -22.85 -23.09 -1.17
C ASN A 90 -21.97 -23.15 0.10
N HIS A 91 -20.74 -23.64 -0.04
CA HIS A 91 -19.77 -23.85 1.02
C HIS A 91 -18.53 -22.95 0.87
N GLN A 92 -18.45 -22.14 -0.18
CA GLN A 92 -17.38 -21.17 -0.35
C GLN A 92 -17.43 -20.08 0.73
N VAL A 93 -16.28 -19.44 0.98
CA VAL A 93 -16.12 -18.35 1.97
C VAL A 93 -16.37 -18.77 3.44
N LYS A 94 -16.65 -20.05 3.72
CA LYS A 94 -16.80 -20.61 5.08
C LYS A 94 -15.50 -21.20 5.68
N GLY A 95 -14.36 -21.00 5.01
CA GLY A 95 -13.05 -21.51 5.47
C GLY A 95 -12.70 -22.95 5.07
N TYR A 96 -13.59 -23.67 4.38
CA TYR A 96 -13.32 -25.07 3.99
C TYR A 96 -12.14 -25.24 3.04
N GLY A 97 -11.86 -24.26 2.17
CA GLY A 97 -10.67 -24.30 1.31
C GLY A 97 -9.37 -24.32 2.13
N THR A 98 -9.25 -23.42 3.11
CA THR A 98 -8.11 -23.41 4.04
C THR A 98 -8.02 -24.71 4.82
N LYS A 99 -9.15 -25.23 5.30
CA LYS A 99 -9.18 -26.52 6.02
C LYS A 99 -8.71 -27.68 5.14
N LEU A 100 -9.18 -27.78 3.90
CA LEU A 100 -8.75 -28.78 2.92
C LEU A 100 -7.23 -28.74 2.73
N MET A 101 -6.69 -27.55 2.49
CA MET A 101 -5.26 -27.37 2.27
C MET A 101 -4.42 -27.76 3.50
N ASN A 102 -4.85 -27.37 4.70
CA ASN A 102 -4.17 -27.74 5.94
C ASN A 102 -4.15 -29.27 6.15
N LEU A 103 -5.29 -29.93 5.92
CA LEU A 103 -5.41 -31.39 6.01
C LEU A 103 -4.50 -32.09 4.99
N VAL A 104 -4.50 -31.63 3.74
CA VAL A 104 -3.65 -32.19 2.68
C VAL A 104 -2.17 -32.00 3.01
N LYS A 105 -1.75 -30.80 3.45
CA LYS A 105 -0.36 -30.53 3.85
C LYS A 105 0.10 -31.43 4.99
N GLY A 106 -0.72 -31.57 6.04
CA GLY A 106 -0.43 -32.46 7.15
C GLY A 106 -0.29 -33.92 6.69
N TYR A 107 -1.18 -34.38 5.80
CA TYR A 107 -1.13 -35.74 5.26
C TYR A 107 0.12 -35.99 4.40
N VAL A 108 0.44 -35.11 3.44
CA VAL A 108 1.60 -35.36 2.56
C VAL A 108 2.93 -35.17 3.28
N ALA A 109 2.97 -34.35 4.35
CA ALA A 109 4.16 -34.21 5.20
C ALA A 109 4.55 -35.55 5.84
N THR A 110 3.58 -36.37 6.27
CA THR A 110 3.87 -37.72 6.82
C THR A 110 4.39 -38.69 5.76
N GLN A 111 4.18 -38.38 4.47
CA GLN A 111 4.71 -39.13 3.34
C GLN A 111 6.08 -38.61 2.86
N GLY A 112 6.68 -37.64 3.56
CA GLY A 112 7.98 -37.07 3.20
C GLY A 112 7.95 -36.11 2.01
N ILE A 113 6.78 -35.61 1.64
CA ILE A 113 6.65 -34.56 0.61
C ILE A 113 7.00 -33.20 1.21
N GLU A 114 7.96 -32.51 0.58
CA GLU A 114 8.48 -31.21 1.03
C GLU A 114 7.85 -30.03 0.27
N TYR A 115 7.33 -30.26 -0.94
CA TYR A 115 6.83 -29.18 -1.79
C TYR A 115 5.50 -29.52 -2.47
N PHE A 116 4.62 -28.53 -2.59
CA PHE A 116 3.55 -28.52 -3.57
C PHE A 116 3.90 -27.61 -4.74
N ILE A 117 3.57 -28.06 -5.95
CA ILE A 117 3.50 -27.21 -7.14
C ILE A 117 2.08 -27.25 -7.70
N THR A 118 1.61 -26.12 -8.20
CA THR A 118 0.30 -26.03 -8.88
C THR A 118 0.32 -24.94 -9.94
N TYR A 119 -0.50 -25.10 -10.98
CA TYR A 119 -0.81 -24.03 -11.92
C TYR A 119 -2.12 -23.37 -11.49
N ALA A 120 -2.02 -22.14 -11.00
CA ALA A 120 -3.16 -21.37 -10.53
C ALA A 120 -3.70 -20.47 -11.66
N ASP A 121 -5.02 -20.42 -11.81
CA ASP A 121 -5.65 -19.39 -12.63
C ASP A 121 -5.64 -18.02 -11.91
N ASN A 122 -5.91 -16.94 -12.65
CA ASN A 122 -5.84 -15.58 -12.10
C ASN A 122 -6.76 -15.35 -10.88
N TYR A 123 -7.89 -16.06 -10.80
CA TYR A 123 -8.83 -15.95 -9.68
C TYR A 123 -8.35 -16.72 -8.43
N ALA A 124 -7.61 -17.81 -8.62
CA ALA A 124 -7.11 -18.67 -7.54
C ALA A 124 -5.77 -18.21 -6.96
N ILE A 125 -4.99 -17.35 -7.64
CA ILE A 125 -3.70 -16.85 -7.14
C ILE A 125 -3.82 -16.28 -5.72
N GLY A 126 -4.87 -15.50 -5.45
CA GLY A 126 -5.11 -14.90 -4.13
C GLY A 126 -5.38 -15.96 -3.04
N TYR A 127 -6.10 -17.04 -3.39
CA TYR A 127 -6.31 -18.17 -2.51
C TYR A 127 -4.99 -18.90 -2.22
N PHE A 128 -4.25 -19.30 -3.24
CA PHE A 128 -2.98 -20.02 -3.08
C PHE A 128 -1.95 -19.20 -2.31
N LYS A 129 -1.86 -17.88 -2.55
CA LYS A 129 -0.99 -16.99 -1.76
C LYS A 129 -1.34 -17.01 -0.28
N LYS A 130 -2.64 -16.98 0.08
CA LYS A 130 -3.09 -17.13 1.48
C LYS A 130 -2.77 -18.50 2.07
N GLN A 131 -2.68 -19.52 1.23
CA GLN A 131 -2.24 -20.86 1.62
C GLN A 131 -0.72 -21.00 1.67
N GLY A 132 0.07 -19.93 1.53
CA GLY A 132 1.53 -19.99 1.59
C GLY A 132 2.21 -20.42 0.30
N PHE A 133 1.53 -20.32 -0.84
CA PHE A 133 2.16 -20.49 -2.14
C PHE A 133 2.80 -19.17 -2.63
N SER A 134 3.91 -19.30 -3.35
CA SER A 134 4.64 -18.20 -3.99
C SER A 134 4.71 -18.42 -5.50
N LYS A 135 4.78 -17.32 -6.27
CA LYS A 135 5.07 -17.38 -7.71
C LYS A 135 6.54 -17.68 -8.00
N SER A 136 7.42 -17.43 -7.03
CA SER A 136 8.84 -17.76 -7.13
C SER A 136 9.02 -19.23 -6.76
N ILE A 137 9.34 -20.05 -7.76
CA ILE A 137 9.65 -21.49 -7.58
C ILE A 137 11.11 -21.58 -7.13
N ALA A 138 11.34 -21.93 -5.87
CA ALA A 138 12.69 -22.09 -5.33
C ALA A 138 13.25 -23.49 -5.62
N MET A 139 12.39 -24.48 -5.83
CA MET A 139 12.79 -25.84 -6.14
C MET A 139 13.54 -25.91 -7.50
N PRO A 140 14.66 -26.66 -7.60
CA PRO A 140 15.39 -26.77 -8.85
C PRO A 140 14.55 -27.37 -9.98
N LYS A 141 14.64 -26.80 -11.19
CA LYS A 141 13.92 -27.27 -12.38
C LYS A 141 14.12 -28.76 -12.65
N THR A 142 15.33 -29.28 -12.41
CA THR A 142 15.67 -30.70 -12.58
C THR A 142 14.80 -31.66 -11.77
N ARG A 143 14.15 -31.18 -10.69
CA ARG A 143 13.29 -31.99 -9.82
C ARG A 143 11.86 -32.14 -10.34
N TYR A 144 11.35 -31.19 -11.15
CA TYR A 144 9.94 -31.19 -11.58
C TYR A 144 9.72 -31.04 -13.09
N GLN A 145 10.71 -30.57 -13.84
CA GLN A 145 10.59 -30.31 -15.27
C GLN A 145 10.29 -31.61 -16.02
N GLY A 146 9.24 -31.60 -16.85
CA GLY A 146 8.76 -32.77 -17.58
C GLY A 146 7.88 -33.73 -16.75
N LEU A 147 7.75 -33.52 -15.44
CA LEU A 147 6.87 -34.32 -14.57
C LEU A 147 5.50 -33.67 -14.39
N ILE A 148 5.46 -32.35 -14.24
CA ILE A 148 4.23 -31.58 -14.07
C ILE A 148 3.65 -31.15 -15.43
N LYS A 149 2.34 -30.89 -15.47
CA LYS A 149 1.68 -30.39 -16.68
C LYS A 149 1.75 -28.88 -16.73
N ASP A 150 2.16 -28.34 -17.88
CA ASP A 150 2.07 -26.92 -18.17
C ASP A 150 0.66 -26.59 -18.68
N TYR A 151 0.01 -25.60 -18.07
CA TYR A 151 -1.32 -25.15 -18.45
C TYR A 151 -1.23 -23.75 -19.04
N ASP A 152 -1.66 -23.60 -20.30
CA ASP A 152 -1.73 -22.29 -20.96
C ASP A 152 -2.62 -21.33 -20.15
N GLY A 153 -2.06 -20.16 -19.81
CA GLY A 153 -2.73 -19.14 -19.01
C GLY A 153 -2.77 -19.41 -17.49
N GLY A 154 -2.15 -20.49 -17.01
CA GLY A 154 -1.91 -20.73 -15.58
C GLY A 154 -0.60 -20.11 -15.10
N THR A 155 -0.58 -19.60 -13.87
CA THR A 155 0.67 -19.17 -13.21
C THR A 155 1.19 -20.31 -12.33
N PRO A 156 2.43 -20.80 -12.54
CA PRO A 156 3.01 -21.79 -11.64
C PRO A 156 3.23 -21.17 -10.26
N MET A 157 2.87 -21.92 -9.22
CA MET A 157 3.05 -21.53 -7.83
C MET A 157 3.57 -22.71 -7.00
N GLU A 158 4.49 -22.41 -6.07
CA GLU A 158 5.13 -23.37 -5.18
C GLU A 158 4.77 -23.10 -3.72
N CYS A 159 4.60 -24.16 -2.92
CA CYS A 159 4.48 -24.06 -1.47
C CYS A 159 5.42 -25.06 -0.79
N TYR A 160 6.31 -24.56 0.06
CA TYR A 160 7.10 -25.42 0.95
C TYR A 160 6.23 -25.94 2.10
N ILE A 161 6.38 -27.23 2.38
CA ILE A 161 5.68 -27.96 3.44
C ILE A 161 6.70 -28.31 4.51
N HIS A 162 6.57 -27.67 5.66
CA HIS A 162 7.48 -27.86 6.78
C HIS A 162 7.15 -29.19 7.47
N PRO A 163 8.11 -30.13 7.60
CA PRO A 163 7.84 -31.51 8.04
C PRO A 163 7.32 -31.61 9.47
N ASN A 164 7.74 -30.69 10.35
CA ASN A 164 7.39 -30.72 11.78
C ASN A 164 6.25 -29.75 12.14
N LEU A 165 5.56 -29.17 11.15
CA LEU A 165 4.50 -28.21 11.40
C LEU A 165 3.13 -28.88 11.39
N ASP A 166 2.37 -28.72 12.47
CA ASP A 166 0.98 -29.15 12.52
C ASP A 166 0.06 -28.09 11.90
N TYR A 167 -0.22 -28.27 10.61
CA TYR A 167 -1.07 -27.38 9.83
C TYR A 167 -2.51 -27.26 10.35
N THR A 168 -2.97 -28.17 11.21
CA THR A 168 -4.33 -28.13 11.76
C THR A 168 -4.44 -27.20 12.98
N ARG A 169 -3.32 -26.92 13.65
CA ARG A 169 -3.25 -26.10 14.89
C ARG A 169 -2.55 -24.76 14.70
N ILE A 170 -2.37 -24.29 13.47
CA ILE A 170 -1.73 -23.00 13.17
C ILE A 170 -2.28 -21.84 14.01
N PRO A 171 -3.61 -21.64 14.17
CA PRO A 171 -4.13 -20.53 14.96
C PRO A 171 -3.68 -20.58 16.44
N GLU A 172 -3.69 -21.77 17.05
CA GLU A 172 -3.27 -21.99 18.43
C GLU A 172 -1.76 -21.74 18.59
N MET A 173 -0.96 -22.25 17.63
CA MET A 173 0.49 -22.05 17.63
C MET A 173 0.87 -20.57 17.51
N ILE A 174 0.22 -19.82 16.61
CA ILE A 174 0.48 -18.39 16.43
C ILE A 174 0.03 -17.58 17.65
N ALA A 175 -1.10 -17.94 18.27
CA ALA A 175 -1.54 -17.31 19.51
C ALA A 175 -0.52 -17.52 20.63
N ALA A 176 -0.06 -18.75 20.84
CA ALA A 176 0.95 -19.06 21.86
C ALA A 176 2.28 -18.32 21.61
N GLN A 177 2.74 -18.25 20.35
CA GLN A 177 3.94 -17.49 19.97
C GLN A 177 3.77 -15.99 20.24
N ARG A 178 2.61 -15.42 19.89
CA ARG A 178 2.31 -14.00 20.14
C ARG A 178 2.29 -13.71 21.64
N ASP A 179 1.66 -14.55 22.43
CA ASP A 179 1.57 -14.37 23.88
C ASP A 179 2.96 -14.41 24.53
N PHE A 180 3.80 -15.36 24.11
CA PHE A 180 5.20 -15.43 24.55
C PHE A 180 5.97 -14.15 24.21
N ILE A 181 5.89 -13.67 22.97
CA ILE A 181 6.56 -12.43 22.54
C ILE A 181 6.06 -11.24 23.35
N LEU A 182 4.74 -11.10 23.52
CA LEU A 182 4.14 -10.02 24.31
C LEU A 182 4.57 -10.06 25.77
N GLU A 183 4.74 -11.25 26.36
CA GLU A 183 5.29 -11.40 27.70
C GLU A 183 6.73 -10.89 27.79
N GLN A 184 7.60 -11.26 26.83
CA GLN A 184 8.97 -10.73 26.80
C GLN A 184 9.01 -9.22 26.58
N VAL A 185 8.12 -8.69 25.74
CA VAL A 185 7.99 -7.24 25.52
C VAL A 185 7.57 -6.54 26.81
N ARG A 186 6.62 -7.08 27.57
CA ARG A 186 6.18 -6.49 28.86
C ARG A 186 7.29 -6.42 29.90
N LYS A 187 8.28 -7.33 29.88
CA LYS A 187 9.44 -7.28 30.78
C LYS A 187 10.34 -6.05 30.54
N LYS A 188 10.32 -5.50 29.32
CA LYS A 188 11.16 -4.33 28.95
C LYS A 188 10.34 -3.06 28.78
N SER A 189 9.13 -3.17 28.24
CA SER A 189 8.27 -2.05 27.90
C SER A 189 7.30 -1.74 29.04
N LYS A 190 7.20 -0.47 29.39
CA LYS A 190 6.18 0.06 30.31
C LYS A 190 4.85 0.38 29.62
N SER A 191 4.68 0.12 28.32
CA SER A 191 3.44 0.48 27.58
C SER A 191 2.17 -0.20 28.11
N HIS A 192 2.31 -1.28 28.89
CA HIS A 192 1.20 -1.97 29.53
C HIS A 192 0.79 -1.34 30.88
N VAL A 193 1.63 -0.44 31.43
CA VAL A 193 1.36 0.29 32.68
C VAL A 193 0.29 1.34 32.39
N ARG A 194 -0.81 1.26 33.13
CA ARG A 194 -1.85 2.30 33.11
C ARG A 194 -1.48 3.36 34.13
N TYR A 195 -1.14 4.54 33.65
CA TYR A 195 -0.86 5.70 34.49
C TYR A 195 -2.17 6.37 34.93
N PRO A 196 -2.20 7.05 36.09
CA PRO A 196 -3.31 7.91 36.46
C PRO A 196 -3.60 8.93 35.36
N PRO A 197 -4.85 9.39 35.22
CA PRO A 197 -5.13 10.51 34.34
C PRO A 197 -4.29 11.71 34.76
N LEU A 198 -3.86 12.51 33.77
CA LEU A 198 -3.18 13.77 34.05
C LEU A 198 -4.09 14.64 34.91
N GLN A 199 -3.61 15.06 36.08
CA GLN A 199 -4.34 15.96 36.94
C GLN A 199 -4.36 17.34 36.25
N ASN A 200 -5.46 17.63 35.56
CA ASN A 200 -5.75 18.97 35.06
C ASN A 200 -6.21 19.83 36.23
N SER A 201 -5.31 20.36 37.06
CA SER A 201 -5.67 21.53 37.84
C SER A 201 -5.40 22.78 37.00
N ALA A 202 -6.36 23.07 36.12
CA ALA A 202 -6.62 24.47 35.73
C ALA A 202 -6.85 25.38 36.96
N ALA A 203 -7.09 24.78 38.14
CA ALA A 203 -7.12 25.43 39.43
C ALA A 203 -5.74 25.76 40.06
N ASP A 204 -4.65 25.03 39.76
CA ASP A 204 -3.34 25.30 40.39
C ASP A 204 -2.35 26.06 39.50
N MET A 205 -2.60 26.17 38.18
CA MET A 205 -1.73 26.97 37.31
C MET A 205 -1.87 28.49 37.48
N ASN A 206 -2.83 28.95 38.29
CA ASN A 206 -2.86 30.33 38.78
C ASN A 206 -1.98 30.57 40.02
N ALA A 207 -1.31 29.53 40.54
CA ALA A 207 -0.53 29.59 41.78
C ALA A 207 0.89 29.06 41.59
N THR A 208 1.66 29.62 40.65
CA THR A 208 3.13 29.56 40.71
C THR A 208 3.72 30.76 39.98
N SER A 209 3.39 31.96 40.48
CA SER A 209 4.34 33.08 40.46
C SER A 209 5.51 32.71 41.38
N VAL A 210 6.43 31.89 40.89
CA VAL A 210 7.73 31.71 41.49
C VAL A 210 8.72 32.29 40.48
N HIS A 211 9.17 33.51 40.79
CA HIS A 211 10.16 34.31 40.03
C HIS A 211 9.65 35.03 38.78
N GLY A 212 8.54 35.80 38.90
CA GLY A 212 8.40 37.07 38.16
C GLY A 212 8.41 37.05 36.63
N HIS A 213 8.27 35.89 35.98
CA HIS A 213 8.13 35.77 34.54
C HIS A 213 6.83 35.05 34.20
N VAL A 214 5.85 35.84 33.78
CA VAL A 214 4.60 35.35 33.19
C VAL A 214 4.97 34.61 31.90
N VAL A 215 4.86 33.29 31.90
CA VAL A 215 5.07 32.47 30.70
C VAL A 215 3.87 32.69 29.77
N SER A 216 3.94 33.72 28.95
CA SER A 216 2.81 34.31 28.22
C SER A 216 2.48 33.65 26.88
N SER A 217 2.95 32.42 26.60
CA SER A 217 2.69 31.73 25.33
C SER A 217 2.00 30.39 25.56
N ARG A 218 0.82 30.19 24.93
CA ARG A 218 0.07 28.92 24.90
C ARG A 218 0.94 27.72 24.53
N ASN A 219 2.01 27.93 23.74
CA ASN A 219 2.93 26.90 23.32
C ASN A 219 3.79 26.38 24.49
N SER A 220 4.20 27.28 25.40
CA SER A 220 5.00 26.90 26.57
C SER A 220 4.15 26.19 27.64
N GLU A 221 2.85 26.49 27.72
CA GLU A 221 1.92 25.79 28.59
C GLU A 221 1.64 24.36 28.09
N ALA A 222 1.48 24.18 26.78
CA ALA A 222 1.32 22.86 26.17
C ALA A 222 2.58 21.99 26.32
N ALA A 223 3.77 22.56 26.12
CA ALA A 223 5.04 21.88 26.37
C ALA A 223 5.21 21.49 27.85
N ALA A 224 4.82 22.37 28.79
CA ALA A 224 4.87 22.08 30.22
C ALA A 224 3.92 20.92 30.61
N ARG A 225 2.71 20.89 30.07
CA ARG A 225 1.76 19.76 30.27
C ARG A 225 2.30 18.45 29.72
N ALA A 226 2.96 18.48 28.55
CA ALA A 226 3.60 17.30 27.98
C ALA A 226 4.79 16.81 28.83
N MET A 227 5.60 17.72 29.38
CA MET A 227 6.67 17.38 30.33
C MET A 227 6.17 16.78 31.64
N ALA A 228 4.94 17.11 32.07
CA ALA A 228 4.33 16.51 33.25
C ALA A 228 3.99 15.02 33.07
N ILE A 229 4.10 14.47 31.85
CA ILE A 229 3.93 13.04 31.56
C ILE A 229 5.28 12.33 31.79
N PRO A 230 5.43 11.44 32.79
CA PRO A 230 6.71 10.79 33.08
C PRO A 230 7.33 10.08 31.87
N GLY A 231 6.50 9.45 31.04
CA GLY A 231 6.93 8.75 29.82
C GLY A 231 7.55 9.65 28.75
N VAL A 232 7.26 10.95 28.75
CA VAL A 232 7.85 11.92 27.81
C VAL A 232 9.30 12.22 28.18
N MET A 233 9.56 12.44 29.47
CA MET A 233 10.92 12.61 30.00
C MET A 233 11.74 11.32 29.87
N GLU A 234 11.17 10.16 30.21
CA GLU A 234 11.84 8.86 30.07
C GLU A 234 12.21 8.54 28.61
N ALA A 235 11.44 9.04 27.64
CA ALA A 235 11.74 8.90 26.22
C ALA A 235 12.79 9.91 25.70
N GLY A 236 13.34 10.75 26.58
CA GLY A 236 14.42 11.70 26.25
C GLY A 236 13.96 13.02 25.65
N TRP A 237 12.65 13.34 25.68
CA TRP A 237 12.16 14.62 25.19
C TRP A 237 12.49 15.75 26.16
N THR A 238 13.00 16.85 25.62
CA THR A 238 13.27 18.06 26.40
C THR A 238 12.16 19.10 26.24
N MET A 239 12.12 20.07 27.16
CA MET A 239 11.22 21.21 27.07
C MET A 239 11.40 21.99 25.76
N ALA A 240 12.64 22.10 25.25
CA ALA A 240 12.94 22.77 24.00
C ALA A 240 12.38 22.02 22.79
N ASP A 241 12.52 20.68 22.76
CA ASP A 241 11.98 19.84 21.69
C ASP A 241 10.45 19.95 21.61
N LEU A 242 9.80 19.98 22.78
CA LEU A 242 8.36 20.10 22.88
C LEU A 242 7.87 21.50 22.48
N GLN A 243 8.57 22.55 22.89
CA GLN A 243 8.27 23.93 22.48
C GLN A 243 8.38 24.10 20.95
N LEU A 244 9.41 23.51 20.33
CA LEU A 244 9.58 23.45 18.87
C LEU A 244 8.44 22.70 18.19
N ALA A 245 8.01 21.56 18.76
CA ALA A 245 6.91 20.75 18.22
C ALA A 245 5.54 21.42 18.38
N THR A 246 5.36 22.26 19.41
CA THR A 246 4.12 23.00 19.68
C THR A 246 4.02 24.27 18.83
N GLY A 247 3.58 24.14 17.58
CA GLY A 247 2.92 25.22 16.85
C GLY A 247 3.79 26.12 15.96
N ALA A 248 5.10 26.26 16.21
CA ALA A 248 5.97 27.10 15.37
C ALA A 248 5.97 26.64 13.89
N GLN A 249 5.99 25.33 13.66
CA GLN A 249 5.91 24.76 12.32
C GLN A 249 4.54 24.98 11.66
N LYS A 250 3.44 24.89 12.43
CA LYS A 250 2.08 25.10 11.91
C LYS A 250 1.82 26.56 11.54
N ASP A 251 2.33 27.49 12.34
CA ASP A 251 2.21 28.92 12.08
C ASP A 251 3.07 29.34 10.87
N ALA A 252 4.30 28.81 10.76
CA ALA A 252 5.15 29.00 9.60
C ALA A 252 4.53 28.42 8.31
N ASP A 253 3.98 27.20 8.38
CA ASP A 253 3.29 26.57 7.25
C ASP A 253 2.03 27.37 6.85
N ARG A 254 1.28 27.91 7.82
CA ARG A 254 0.12 28.76 7.57
C ARG A 254 0.51 30.08 6.89
N GLN A 255 1.58 30.73 7.36
CA GLN A 255 2.10 31.96 6.76
C GLN A 255 2.61 31.71 5.33
N ARG A 256 3.35 30.63 5.09
CA ARG A 256 3.82 30.24 3.76
C ARG A 256 2.64 29.97 2.80
N ASN A 257 1.62 29.25 3.27
CA ASN A 257 0.43 28.97 2.46
C ASN A 257 -0.39 30.23 2.16
N HIS A 258 -0.46 31.16 3.11
CA HIS A 258 -1.11 32.45 2.89
C HIS A 258 -0.37 33.27 1.84
N LEU A 259 0.95 33.47 1.99
CA LEU A 259 1.78 34.17 1.01
C LEU A 259 1.65 33.53 -0.37
N LYS A 260 1.77 32.20 -0.48
CA LYS A 260 1.61 31.47 -1.73
C LYS A 260 0.27 31.78 -2.41
N SER A 261 -0.81 31.83 -1.64
CA SER A 261 -2.14 32.15 -2.15
C SER A 261 -2.23 33.59 -2.66
N GLU A 262 -1.60 34.55 -1.96
CA GLU A 262 -1.53 35.94 -2.41
C GLU A 262 -0.72 36.09 -3.70
N LEU A 263 0.44 35.44 -3.80
CA LEU A 263 1.29 35.49 -4.99
C LEU A 263 0.58 34.90 -6.23
N LEU A 264 -0.09 33.75 -6.08
CA LEU A 264 -0.89 33.16 -7.15
C LEU A 264 -2.05 34.06 -7.58
N ALA A 265 -2.68 34.77 -6.65
CA ALA A 265 -3.74 35.73 -6.98
C ALA A 265 -3.22 36.91 -7.80
N ILE A 266 -1.99 37.38 -7.53
CA ILE A 266 -1.35 38.44 -8.34
C ILE A 266 -1.03 37.94 -9.74
N ILE A 267 -0.46 36.72 -9.88
CA ILE A 267 -0.19 36.13 -11.20
C ILE A 267 -1.47 36.00 -12.02
N ARG A 268 -2.53 35.42 -11.45
CA ARG A 268 -3.81 35.28 -12.13
C ARG A 268 -4.37 36.63 -12.61
N LYS A 269 -4.36 37.65 -11.74
CA LYS A 269 -4.80 39.01 -12.12
C LYS A 269 -3.97 39.60 -13.25
N THR A 270 -2.67 39.28 -13.29
CA THR A 270 -1.74 39.74 -14.32
C THR A 270 -2.02 39.04 -15.64
N GLU A 271 -2.21 37.71 -15.65
CA GLU A 271 -2.52 36.90 -16.84
C GLU A 271 -3.86 37.27 -17.50
N GLU A 272 -4.84 37.66 -16.68
CA GLU A 272 -6.19 38.08 -17.12
C GLU A 272 -6.16 39.42 -17.88
N GLN A 273 -5.07 40.20 -17.82
CA GLN A 273 -4.97 41.46 -18.55
C GLN A 273 -4.84 41.22 -20.06
N GLN A 274 -5.48 42.08 -20.86
CA GLN A 274 -5.45 41.99 -22.32
C GLN A 274 -4.05 42.11 -22.91
N PHE A 275 -3.16 42.88 -22.28
CA PHE A 275 -1.77 43.08 -22.69
C PHE A 275 -0.82 41.99 -22.17
N ALA A 276 -1.31 40.99 -21.43
CA ALA A 276 -0.46 39.94 -20.87
C ALA A 276 -0.05 38.86 -21.89
N TRP A 277 -0.64 38.86 -23.08
CA TRP A 277 -0.49 37.79 -24.08
C TRP A 277 0.96 37.39 -24.43
N PRO A 278 1.98 38.28 -24.49
CA PRO A 278 3.35 37.86 -24.80
C PRO A 278 4.08 37.23 -23.61
N PHE A 279 3.53 37.38 -22.40
CA PHE A 279 4.21 37.01 -21.15
C PHE A 279 3.68 35.71 -20.56
N ARG A 280 2.60 35.15 -21.13
CA ARG A 280 1.92 33.97 -20.58
C ARG A 280 2.78 32.72 -20.61
N GLU A 281 3.58 32.56 -21.66
CA GLU A 281 4.42 31.38 -21.86
C GLU A 281 5.85 31.79 -22.23
N PRO A 282 6.84 30.88 -22.08
CA PRO A 282 8.20 31.14 -22.51
C PRO A 282 8.28 31.48 -24.00
N VAL A 283 9.21 32.35 -24.37
CA VAL A 283 9.52 32.65 -25.78
C VAL A 283 10.01 31.38 -26.47
N ASP A 284 9.40 31.03 -27.60
CA ASP A 284 9.83 29.89 -28.41
C ASP A 284 11.13 30.22 -29.16
N THR A 285 12.23 29.65 -28.69
CA THR A 285 13.55 29.83 -29.30
C THR A 285 13.71 29.17 -30.68
N GLN A 286 12.77 28.34 -31.12
CA GLN A 286 12.74 27.87 -32.51
C GLN A 286 12.21 28.96 -33.44
N GLU A 287 11.24 29.76 -32.98
CA GLU A 287 10.71 30.91 -33.72
C GLU A 287 11.58 32.16 -33.57
N VAL A 288 12.26 32.29 -32.43
CA VAL A 288 13.13 33.43 -32.09
C VAL A 288 14.54 32.95 -31.68
N PRO A 289 15.38 32.51 -32.64
CA PRO A 289 16.64 31.81 -32.37
C PRO A 289 17.71 32.64 -31.66
N ASP A 290 17.72 33.95 -31.86
CA ASP A 290 18.69 34.88 -31.26
C ASP A 290 18.26 35.38 -29.87
N TYR A 291 17.05 35.05 -29.40
CA TYR A 291 16.51 35.55 -28.13
C TYR A 291 17.45 35.30 -26.94
N LEU A 292 17.97 34.08 -26.80
CA LEU A 292 18.87 33.70 -25.70
C LEU A 292 20.29 34.28 -25.84
N THR A 293 20.63 34.81 -27.02
CA THR A 293 21.90 35.53 -27.21
C THR A 293 21.83 36.93 -26.61
N VAL A 294 20.64 37.55 -26.64
CA VAL A 294 20.37 38.89 -26.11
C VAL A 294 19.93 38.83 -24.65
N ILE A 295 18.92 38.02 -24.33
CA ILE A 295 18.32 37.91 -23.00
C ILE A 295 18.97 36.77 -22.20
N LYS A 296 19.60 37.13 -21.07
CA LYS A 296 20.39 36.18 -20.25
C LYS A 296 19.57 35.42 -19.21
N ASN A 297 18.50 36.04 -18.69
CA ASN A 297 17.63 35.44 -17.68
C ASN A 297 16.18 35.47 -18.20
N PRO A 298 15.82 34.58 -19.16
CA PRO A 298 14.46 34.52 -19.68
C PRO A 298 13.50 34.09 -18.56
N ILE A 299 12.32 34.71 -18.53
CA ILE A 299 11.27 34.45 -17.54
C ILE A 299 9.91 34.84 -18.12
N ASP A 300 8.86 34.16 -17.66
CA ASP A 300 7.47 34.30 -18.10
C ASP A 300 6.52 33.95 -16.94
N LEU A 301 5.22 34.24 -17.11
CA LEU A 301 4.20 34.03 -16.08
C LEU A 301 4.01 32.55 -15.73
N SER A 302 4.05 31.62 -16.70
CA SER A 302 3.91 30.18 -16.41
C SER A 302 5.12 29.63 -15.64
N THR A 303 6.32 30.13 -15.91
CA THR A 303 7.54 29.83 -15.13
C THR A 303 7.44 30.35 -13.70
N ILE A 304 7.02 31.61 -13.51
CA ILE A 304 6.83 32.21 -12.18
C ILE A 304 5.75 31.44 -11.39
N GLU A 305 4.62 31.09 -12.03
CA GLU A 305 3.54 30.34 -11.40
C GLU A 305 4.02 28.96 -10.91
N LYS A 306 4.78 28.23 -11.75
CA LYS A 306 5.36 26.93 -11.39
C LYS A 306 6.28 27.05 -10.16
N GLN A 307 7.09 28.09 -10.08
CA GLN A 307 7.99 28.35 -8.94
C GLN A 307 7.21 28.68 -7.65
N ILE A 308 6.14 29.50 -7.74
CA ILE A 308 5.24 29.76 -6.60
C ILE A 308 4.57 28.45 -6.13
N ARG A 309 4.15 27.58 -7.06
CA ARG A 309 3.52 26.30 -6.73
C ARG A 309 4.49 25.33 -6.05
N LYS A 310 5.76 25.33 -6.45
CA LYS A 310 6.83 24.55 -5.80
C LYS A 310 7.10 25.01 -4.36
N GLY A 311 7.04 26.33 -4.12
CA GLY A 311 6.97 26.91 -2.78
C GLY A 311 8.30 27.07 -2.03
N ASP A 312 9.43 26.90 -2.71
CA ASP A 312 10.79 27.02 -2.18
C ASP A 312 11.51 28.31 -2.59
N HIS A 313 10.98 29.06 -3.57
CA HIS A 313 11.63 30.24 -4.12
C HIS A 313 11.13 31.55 -3.50
N TYR A 314 9.84 31.86 -3.63
CA TYR A 314 9.29 33.16 -3.22
C TYR A 314 8.96 33.20 -1.73
N THR A 315 9.80 33.89 -0.95
CA THR A 315 9.59 34.11 0.49
C THR A 315 9.01 35.49 0.81
N THR A 316 8.98 36.42 -0.15
CA THR A 316 8.40 37.76 -0.02
C THR A 316 7.68 38.20 -1.30
N LYS A 317 6.76 39.17 -1.19
CA LYS A 317 6.13 39.82 -2.36
C LYS A 317 7.15 40.58 -3.22
N SER A 318 8.24 41.09 -2.63
CA SER A 318 9.27 41.82 -3.37
C SER A 318 10.04 40.94 -4.37
N MET A 319 10.23 39.65 -4.06
CA MET A 319 10.84 38.70 -4.99
C MET A 319 9.97 38.50 -6.24
N LEU A 320 8.65 38.38 -6.06
CA LEU A 320 7.72 38.31 -7.18
C LEU A 320 7.76 39.59 -8.03
N LEU A 321 7.79 40.77 -7.38
CA LEU A 321 7.92 42.04 -8.09
C LEU A 321 9.21 42.10 -8.92
N ALA A 322 10.34 41.65 -8.37
CA ALA A 322 11.61 41.62 -9.08
C ALA A 322 11.55 40.79 -10.36
N ASP A 323 10.93 39.60 -10.31
CA ASP A 323 10.77 38.72 -11.47
C ASP A 323 9.79 39.28 -12.50
N LEU A 324 8.68 39.89 -12.07
CA LEU A 324 7.76 40.57 -12.98
C LEU A 324 8.42 41.76 -13.68
N MET A 325 9.29 42.51 -12.98
CA MET A 325 10.04 43.61 -13.58
C MET A 325 11.16 43.10 -14.50
N LEU A 326 11.81 41.99 -14.16
CA LEU A 326 12.77 41.33 -15.05
C LEU A 326 12.09 40.92 -16.37
N MET A 327 10.90 40.32 -16.28
CA MET A 327 10.09 39.94 -17.44
C MET A 327 9.76 41.14 -18.34
N VAL A 328 9.29 42.24 -17.74
CA VAL A 328 9.04 43.52 -18.45
C VAL A 328 10.32 44.02 -19.12
N ASN A 329 11.43 44.07 -18.39
CA ASN A 329 12.69 44.62 -18.87
C ASN A 329 13.29 43.77 -19.99
N ASN A 330 13.18 42.44 -19.91
CA ASN A 330 13.60 41.55 -20.99
C ASN A 330 12.82 41.83 -22.28
N CYS A 331 11.49 42.00 -22.16
CA CYS A 331 10.65 42.33 -23.31
C CYS A 331 11.02 43.69 -23.93
N LYS A 332 11.23 44.72 -23.10
CA LYS A 332 11.66 46.06 -23.56
C LYS A 332 13.08 46.08 -24.14
N THR A 333 13.97 45.23 -23.64
CA THR A 333 15.36 45.14 -24.11
C THR A 333 15.43 44.46 -25.48
N TYR A 334 14.58 43.43 -25.68
CA TYR A 334 14.60 42.65 -26.91
C TYR A 334 13.82 43.31 -28.06
N ASN A 335 12.68 43.94 -27.75
CA ASN A 335 11.76 44.44 -28.77
C ASN A 335 11.91 45.93 -29.01
N ASP A 336 11.69 46.36 -30.25
CA ASP A 336 11.71 47.78 -30.62
C ASP A 336 10.63 48.59 -29.87
N PRO A 337 10.92 49.84 -29.42
CA PRO A 337 9.94 50.70 -28.76
C PRO A 337 8.62 50.92 -29.49
N SER A 338 8.59 50.82 -30.83
CA SER A 338 7.36 50.94 -31.63
C SER A 338 6.59 49.62 -31.77
N SER A 339 7.10 48.52 -31.22
CA SER A 339 6.47 47.20 -31.35
C SER A 339 5.30 47.01 -30.39
N PRO A 340 4.28 46.21 -30.77
CA PRO A 340 3.18 45.86 -29.87
C PRO A 340 3.64 45.11 -28.61
N TYR A 341 4.80 44.44 -28.66
CA TYR A 341 5.41 43.76 -27.53
C TYR A 341 5.96 44.75 -26.49
N TYR A 342 6.65 45.79 -26.95
CA TYR A 342 7.17 46.84 -26.08
C TYR A 342 6.02 47.63 -25.44
N GLU A 343 4.99 47.98 -26.21
CA GLU A 343 3.77 48.62 -25.69
C GLU A 343 3.10 47.75 -24.61
N ALA A 344 2.93 46.46 -24.86
CA ALA A 344 2.41 45.51 -23.87
C ALA A 344 3.27 45.46 -22.59
N ALA A 345 4.60 45.55 -22.70
CA ALA A 345 5.50 45.60 -21.55
C ALA A 345 5.35 46.90 -20.74
N VAL A 346 5.10 48.03 -21.39
CA VAL A 346 4.80 49.30 -20.71
C VAL A 346 3.48 49.19 -19.95
N SER A 347 2.41 48.73 -20.59
CA SER A 347 1.11 48.56 -19.94
C SER A 347 1.16 47.56 -18.77
N LEU A 348 1.91 46.46 -18.93
CA LEU A 348 2.11 45.48 -17.86
C LEU A 348 2.84 46.11 -16.67
N GLN A 349 3.87 46.92 -16.91
CA GLN A 349 4.61 47.61 -15.86
C GLN A 349 3.70 48.56 -15.06
N GLU A 350 2.91 49.38 -15.74
CA GLU A 350 1.97 50.34 -15.13
C GLU A 350 0.89 49.62 -14.31
N PHE A 351 0.45 48.45 -14.76
CA PHE A 351 -0.51 47.62 -14.02
C PHE A 351 0.09 46.93 -12.80
N VAL A 352 1.31 46.38 -12.91
CA VAL A 352 1.93 45.56 -11.87
C VAL A 352 2.43 46.40 -10.70
N GLN A 353 3.07 47.54 -10.95
CA GLN A 353 3.70 48.34 -9.88
C GLN A 353 2.74 48.74 -8.75
N PRO A 354 1.50 49.21 -9.00
CA PRO A 354 0.54 49.53 -7.95
C PRO A 354 0.09 48.34 -7.09
N LEU A 355 0.25 47.09 -7.57
CA LEU A 355 -0.10 45.88 -6.81
C LEU A 355 0.87 45.61 -5.65
N PHE A 356 2.01 46.30 -5.62
CA PHE A 356 3.07 46.14 -4.61
C PHE A 356 3.35 47.48 -3.94
N PRO A 357 2.44 47.99 -3.08
CA PRO A 357 2.65 49.26 -2.41
C PRO A 357 3.93 49.21 -1.54
N PRO A 358 4.68 50.32 -1.45
CA PRO A 358 5.84 50.40 -0.56
C PRO A 358 5.39 50.15 0.87
N ALA A 359 6.18 49.40 1.64
CA ALA A 359 5.91 49.18 3.05
C ALA A 359 5.80 50.54 3.77
N THR A 360 4.61 50.86 4.26
CA THR A 360 4.39 52.03 5.14
C THR A 360 5.31 51.88 6.34
N LYS A 361 6.25 52.82 6.51
CA LYS A 361 7.07 52.92 7.71
C LYS A 361 6.12 53.20 8.89
N SER A 362 5.87 52.21 9.74
CA SER A 362 5.21 52.38 11.03
C SER A 362 6.21 52.88 12.07
#